data_AF-A0A0X3VNL0-F1
#
_entry.id   AF-A0A0X3VNL0-F1
#
_cell.length_a   1.000
_cell.length_b   1.000
_cell.length_c   1.000
_cell.angle_alpha   90.00
_cell.angle_beta   90.00
_cell.angle_gamma   90.00
#
_symmetry.space_group_name_H-M   'P 1'
#
loop_
_entity.id
_entity.type
_entity.pdbx_description
1 polymer ?
#
loop_
_entity_poly.entity_id
_entity_poly.type
_entity_poly.pdbx_seq_one_letter_code
_entity_poly.pdbx_strand_id
1 'polypeptide(L)'
;MTDGPSAAEGGRYEVHVNDVSGQLVVGSYNTVTYNEGVRAAPTPVTEAQLAELHAQFIRLRSAVAELGEVNRSAEERLDELEEAVTSAEPDVSVMVYVRNWFLRTLPALAGTVTALIADPVVGQLVQQAGDQLALEYDRHFGTHRPESPASDR
;
A
#
# COMPACT_ATOMS: atom_id res chain seq x y z
N MET A 1 -12.15 2.38 -65.69
CA MET A 1 -13.52 2.89 -65.49
C MET A 1 -14.24 1.82 -64.68
N THR A 2 -14.12 1.89 -63.35
CA THR A 2 -15.18 2.32 -62.38
C THR A 2 -16.26 1.24 -62.24
N ASP A 3 -16.56 0.65 -61.08
CA ASP A 3 -16.56 1.17 -59.71
C ASP A 3 -16.52 -0.04 -58.73
N GLY A 4 -15.79 0.08 -57.62
CA GLY A 4 -15.78 -0.91 -56.53
C GLY A 4 -16.96 -0.69 -55.58
N PRO A 5 -17.42 -1.71 -54.84
CA PRO A 5 -18.61 -1.56 -53.99
C PRO A 5 -18.39 -0.53 -52.88
N SER A 6 -19.31 0.43 -52.86
CA SER A 6 -19.42 1.61 -52.01
C SER A 6 -19.71 1.25 -50.54
N ALA A 7 -19.17 2.07 -49.64
CA ALA A 7 -19.34 1.98 -48.21
C ALA A 7 -20.67 2.60 -47.75
N ALA A 8 -21.52 1.82 -47.09
CA ALA A 8 -22.36 2.24 -45.96
C ALA A 8 -23.27 1.08 -45.55
N GLU A 9 -23.00 0.47 -44.40
CA GLU A 9 -24.03 0.17 -43.41
C GLU A 9 -23.32 -0.33 -42.16
N GLY A 10 -23.20 0.58 -41.19
CA GLY A 10 -22.57 0.33 -39.90
C GLY A 10 -23.36 -0.71 -39.13
N GLY A 11 -22.95 -1.98 -39.26
CA GLY A 11 -23.28 -3.02 -38.30
C GLY A 11 -22.68 -2.64 -36.95
N ARG A 12 -23.52 -2.07 -36.07
CA ARG A 12 -23.18 -1.89 -34.65
C ARG A 12 -23.04 -3.28 -34.04
N TYR A 13 -21.82 -3.64 -33.65
CA TYR A 13 -21.61 -4.74 -32.73
C TYR A 13 -21.64 -4.18 -31.31
N GLU A 14 -22.63 -4.61 -30.53
CA GLU A 14 -22.68 -4.36 -29.10
C GLU A 14 -21.90 -5.48 -28.41
N VAL A 15 -20.71 -5.16 -27.91
CA VAL A 15 -19.87 -6.11 -27.17
C VAL A 15 -19.93 -5.74 -25.70
N HIS A 16 -20.59 -6.57 -24.89
CA HIS A 16 -20.53 -6.48 -23.44
C HIS A 16 -19.27 -7.17 -22.96
N VAL A 17 -18.32 -6.40 -22.44
CA VAL A 17 -17.10 -6.92 -21.82
C VAL A 17 -17.24 -6.77 -20.31
N ASN A 18 -17.42 -7.88 -19.61
CA ASN A 18 -17.35 -7.91 -18.15
C ASN A 18 -15.91 -8.22 -17.76
N ASP A 19 -15.27 -7.22 -17.15
CA ASP A 19 -13.94 -7.24 -16.54
C ASP A 19 -12.76 -7.34 -17.53
N VAL A 20 -12.12 -6.19 -17.79
CA VAL A 20 -10.81 -6.14 -18.41
C VAL A 20 -9.91 -5.27 -17.54
N SER A 21 -9.04 -5.91 -16.77
CA SER A 21 -7.88 -5.26 -16.16
C SER A 21 -6.81 -5.13 -17.25
N GLY A 22 -6.83 -4.03 -18.00
CA GLY A 22 -5.86 -3.77 -19.06
C GLY A 22 -6.22 -2.58 -19.95
N GLN A 23 -5.21 -1.96 -20.53
CA GLN A 23 -5.39 -0.81 -21.43
C GLN A 23 -5.83 -1.29 -22.82
N LEU A 24 -7.04 -0.91 -23.25
CA LEU A 24 -7.55 -1.15 -24.60
C LEU A 24 -7.50 0.16 -25.41
N VAL A 25 -6.75 0.16 -26.51
CA VAL A 25 -6.62 1.33 -27.40
C VAL A 25 -7.18 0.98 -28.78
N VAL A 26 -8.20 1.72 -29.23
CA VAL A 26 -8.84 1.50 -30.53
C VAL A 26 -8.85 2.82 -31.31
N GLY A 27 -8.31 2.78 -32.53
CA GLY A 27 -8.16 3.93 -33.44
C GLY A 27 -6.85 3.87 -34.22
N SER A 28 -6.78 4.53 -35.37
CA SER A 28 -5.54 4.69 -36.13
C SER A 28 -4.78 5.92 -35.62
N TYR A 29 -3.44 5.85 -35.56
CA TYR A 29 -2.52 6.89 -35.04
C TYR A 29 -2.41 7.04 -33.51
N ASN A 30 -2.68 5.99 -32.74
CA ASN A 30 -2.45 6.03 -31.29
C ASN A 30 -0.96 5.81 -30.96
N THR A 31 -0.36 6.77 -30.27
CA THR A 31 0.95 6.60 -29.61
C THR A 31 0.70 6.40 -28.12
N VAL A 32 0.87 5.17 -27.64
CA VAL A 32 0.84 4.86 -26.20
C VAL A 32 2.27 4.90 -25.69
N THR A 33 2.60 5.93 -24.91
CA THR A 33 3.87 5.99 -24.19
C THR A 33 3.63 5.48 -22.77
N TYR A 34 4.01 4.23 -22.52
CA TYR A 34 4.08 3.72 -21.16
C TYR A 34 5.37 4.22 -20.53
N ASN A 35 5.27 5.30 -19.74
CA ASN A 35 6.34 5.67 -18.83
C ASN A 35 6.25 4.73 -17.63
N GLU A 36 6.72 3.51 -17.79
CA GLU A 36 7.26 2.76 -16.65
C GLU A 36 8.47 3.56 -16.22
N GLY A 37 8.24 4.55 -15.34
CA GLY A 37 9.32 5.31 -14.74
C GLY A 37 10.33 4.28 -14.27
N VAL A 38 11.53 4.33 -14.86
CA VAL A 38 12.66 3.44 -14.57
C VAL A 38 12.54 3.04 -13.10
N ARG A 39 12.19 1.78 -12.82
CA ARG A 39 12.01 1.27 -11.46
C ARG A 39 13.38 1.46 -10.81
N ALA A 40 13.57 2.62 -10.19
CA ALA A 40 14.82 2.99 -9.57
C ALA A 40 15.10 1.86 -8.60
N ALA A 41 16.34 1.34 -8.63
CA ALA A 41 16.74 0.32 -7.67
C ALA A 41 16.29 0.82 -6.28
N PRO A 42 15.58 -0.02 -5.49
CA PRO A 42 15.05 0.40 -4.20
C PRO A 42 16.21 1.00 -3.42
N THR A 43 16.07 2.29 -3.07
CA THR A 43 17.14 2.96 -2.33
C THR A 43 17.24 2.27 -0.98
N PRO A 44 18.45 1.84 -0.55
CA PRO A 44 18.62 1.17 0.72
C PRO A 44 18.10 2.08 1.85
N VAL A 45 17.45 1.49 2.85
CA VAL A 45 17.00 2.27 4.02
C VAL A 45 18.25 2.75 4.75
N THR A 46 18.33 4.05 4.99
CA THR A 46 19.46 4.67 5.68
C THR A 46 19.35 4.51 7.20
N GLU A 47 20.49 4.55 7.90
CA GLU A 47 20.51 4.54 9.37
C GLU A 47 19.67 5.68 9.97
N ALA A 48 19.64 6.84 9.31
CA ALA A 48 18.83 7.98 9.74
C ALA A 48 17.32 7.69 9.66
N GLN A 49 16.88 6.97 8.62
CA GLN A 49 15.48 6.55 8.49
C GLN A 49 15.10 5.50 9.54
N LEU A 50 15.99 4.55 9.83
CA LEU A 50 15.78 3.59 10.93
C LEU A 50 15.72 4.28 12.29
N ALA A 51 16.58 5.27 12.53
CA ALA A 51 16.55 6.05 13.76
C ALA A 51 15.25 6.85 13.91
N GLU A 52 14.71 7.41 12.82
CA GLU A 52 13.40 8.08 12.86
C GLU A 52 12.27 7.09 13.13
N LEU A 53 12.28 5.92 12.49
CA LEU A 53 11.30 4.86 12.76
C LEU A 53 11.33 4.43 14.24
N HIS A 54 12.53 4.21 14.79
CA HIS A 54 12.70 3.91 16.20
C HIS A 54 12.18 5.04 17.11
N ALA A 55 12.42 6.29 16.74
CA ALA A 55 11.87 7.44 17.46
C ALA A 55 10.33 7.48 17.43
N GLN A 56 9.70 7.05 16.34
CA GLN A 56 8.24 6.90 16.28
C GLN A 56 7.74 5.83 17.27
N PHE A 57 8.40 4.68 17.37
CA PHE A 57 8.09 3.66 18.37
C PHE A 57 8.24 4.19 19.80
N ILE A 58 9.30 4.94 20.10
CA ILE A 58 9.51 5.58 21.41
C ILE A 58 8.33 6.51 21.75
N ARG A 59 7.92 7.37 20.80
CA ARG A 59 6.78 8.28 21.01
C ARG A 59 5.48 7.52 21.28
N LEU A 60 5.26 6.41 20.58
CA LEU A 60 4.08 5.57 20.77
C LEU A 60 4.10 4.85 22.12
N ARG A 61 5.26 4.35 22.57
CA ARG A 61 5.43 3.78 23.92
C ARG A 61 5.13 4.81 25.00
N SER A 62 5.59 6.07 24.84
CA SER A 62 5.23 7.15 25.78
C SER A 62 3.72 7.38 25.83
N ALA A 63 3.04 7.36 24.67
CA ALA A 63 1.57 7.50 24.64
C ALA A 63 0.86 6.32 25.32
N VAL A 64 1.40 5.11 25.23
CA VAL A 64 0.89 3.92 25.94
C VAL A 64 1.09 4.04 27.45
N ALA A 65 2.23 4.54 27.90
CA ALA A 65 2.55 4.69 29.33
C ALA A 65 1.55 5.60 30.06
N GLU A 66 0.99 6.60 29.37
CA GLU A 66 -0.03 7.50 29.90
C GLU A 66 -1.41 6.82 30.09
N LEU A 67 -1.62 5.59 29.60
CA LEU A 67 -2.91 4.88 29.64
C LEU A 67 -3.12 4.00 30.90
N GLY A 68 -2.16 3.92 31.82
CA GLY A 68 -2.33 3.20 33.09
C GLY A 68 -2.30 1.67 32.96
N GLU A 69 -3.27 0.93 33.53
CA GLU A 69 -3.22 -0.54 33.69
C GLU A 69 -3.18 -1.36 32.38
N VAL A 70 -3.58 -0.79 31.24
CA VAL A 70 -3.53 -1.48 29.93
C VAL A 70 -2.13 -1.38 29.29
N ASN A 71 -1.16 -0.76 29.96
CA ASN A 71 0.16 -0.48 29.39
C ASN A 71 0.95 -1.74 29.04
N ARG A 72 0.98 -2.77 29.90
CA ARG A 72 1.92 -3.89 29.74
C ARG A 72 1.65 -4.70 28.49
N SER A 73 0.39 -5.06 28.24
CA SER A 73 0.04 -5.80 27.02
C SER A 73 0.24 -4.96 25.76
N ALA A 74 0.02 -3.65 25.84
CA ALA A 74 0.26 -2.75 24.72
C ALA A 74 1.76 -2.57 24.44
N GLU A 75 2.60 -2.44 25.48
CA GLU A 75 4.06 -2.42 25.38
C GLU A 75 4.59 -3.71 24.74
N GLU A 76 4.14 -4.87 25.21
CA GLU A 76 4.50 -6.16 24.61
C GLU A 76 4.11 -6.24 23.12
N ARG A 77 2.92 -5.75 22.75
CA ARG A 77 2.50 -5.70 21.34
C ARG A 77 3.35 -4.73 20.51
N LEU A 78 3.82 -3.63 21.10
CA LEU A 78 4.71 -2.69 20.40
C LEU A 78 6.11 -3.27 20.21
N ASP A 79 6.60 -4.04 21.17
CA ASP A 79 7.89 -4.74 21.06
C ASP A 79 7.83 -5.79 19.95
N GLU A 80 6.78 -6.61 19.93
CA GLU A 80 6.53 -7.58 18.84
C GLU A 80 6.41 -6.89 17.47
N LEU A 81 5.77 -5.72 17.41
CA LEU A 81 5.65 -4.96 16.17
C LEU A 81 6.99 -4.40 15.72
N GLU A 82 7.79 -3.85 16.63
CA GLU A 82 9.11 -3.31 16.29
C GLU A 82 10.04 -4.40 15.76
N GLU A 83 10.05 -5.57 16.41
CA GLU A 83 10.81 -6.72 15.94
C GLU A 83 10.32 -7.19 14.56
N ALA A 84 9.00 -7.33 14.38
CA ALA A 84 8.42 -7.75 13.10
C ALA A 84 8.71 -6.78 11.95
N VAL A 85 8.86 -5.48 12.23
CA VAL A 85 9.18 -4.45 11.24
C VAL A 85 10.68 -4.40 10.92
N THR A 86 11.54 -4.56 11.93
CA THR A 86 12.99 -4.30 11.82
C THR A 86 13.83 -5.55 11.63
N SER A 87 13.22 -6.74 11.73
CA SER A 87 13.85 -8.02 11.38
C SER A 87 14.40 -8.01 9.94
N ALA A 88 15.44 -8.82 9.71
CA ALA A 88 15.98 -9.06 8.37
C ALA A 88 14.91 -9.65 7.42
N GLU A 89 13.95 -10.38 7.97
CA GLU A 89 12.73 -10.83 7.29
C GLU A 89 11.53 -10.25 8.05
N PRO A 90 10.93 -9.15 7.56
CA PRO A 90 9.77 -8.56 8.20
C PRO A 90 8.57 -9.50 8.21
N ASP A 91 7.82 -9.51 9.31
CA ASP A 91 6.65 -10.39 9.47
C ASP A 91 5.34 -9.61 9.32
N VAL A 92 4.79 -9.65 8.11
CA VAL A 92 3.52 -8.99 7.75
C VAL A 92 2.34 -9.57 8.54
N SER A 93 2.37 -10.87 8.86
CA SER A 93 1.31 -11.51 9.64
C SER A 93 1.27 -10.99 11.08
N VAL A 94 2.44 -10.81 11.71
CA VAL A 94 2.54 -10.20 13.04
C VAL A 94 2.09 -8.74 13.01
N MET A 95 2.48 -7.96 12.00
CA MET A 95 1.99 -6.58 11.82
C MET A 95 0.45 -6.52 11.80
N VAL A 96 -0.19 -7.39 11.02
CA VAL A 96 -1.66 -7.45 10.91
C VAL A 96 -2.28 -7.86 12.24
N TYR A 97 -1.69 -8.85 12.91
CA TYR A 97 -2.13 -9.31 14.22
C TYR A 97 -2.08 -8.19 15.27
N VAL A 98 -0.96 -7.47 15.39
CA VAL A 98 -0.80 -6.36 16.33
C VAL A 98 -1.78 -5.23 16.02
N ARG A 99 -1.90 -4.82 14.74
CA ARG A 99 -2.90 -3.81 14.34
C ARG A 99 -4.31 -4.20 14.79
N ASN A 100 -4.71 -5.45 14.54
CA ASN A 100 -6.04 -5.94 14.90
C ASN A 100 -6.24 -5.99 16.41
N TRP A 101 -5.19 -6.29 17.18
CA TRP A 101 -5.24 -6.22 18.64
C TRP A 101 -5.48 -4.79 19.10
N PHE A 102 -4.75 -3.80 18.59
CA PHE A 102 -4.96 -2.39 18.95
C PHE A 102 -6.35 -1.89 18.54
N LEU A 103 -6.86 -2.27 17.36
CA LEU A 103 -8.22 -1.92 16.93
C LEU A 103 -9.29 -2.43 17.90
N ARG A 104 -9.07 -3.58 18.54
CA ARG A 104 -10.04 -4.21 19.45
C ARG A 104 -9.88 -3.73 20.90
N THR A 105 -8.64 -3.60 21.36
CA THR A 105 -8.32 -3.39 22.77
C THR A 105 -8.08 -1.92 23.09
N LEU A 106 -7.43 -1.18 22.19
CA LEU A 106 -7.05 0.22 22.37
C LEU A 106 -7.37 1.07 21.12
N PRO A 107 -8.66 1.25 20.76
CA PRO A 107 -9.05 1.96 19.54
C PRO A 107 -8.48 3.38 19.43
N ALA A 108 -8.25 4.04 20.57
CA ALA A 108 -7.66 5.38 20.63
C ALA A 108 -6.24 5.46 20.05
N LEU A 109 -5.46 4.37 20.11
CA LEU A 109 -4.10 4.30 19.56
C LEU A 109 -4.02 3.54 18.23
N ALA A 110 -5.08 2.84 17.83
CA ALA A 110 -5.08 2.00 16.64
C ALA A 110 -4.80 2.79 15.35
N GLY A 111 -5.23 4.05 15.29
CA GLY A 111 -4.91 4.94 14.16
C GLY A 111 -3.40 5.22 14.08
N THR A 112 -2.77 5.52 15.21
CA THR A 112 -1.32 5.77 15.29
C THR A 112 -0.52 4.52 14.94
N VAL A 113 -0.92 3.35 15.44
CA VAL A 113 -0.28 2.06 15.09
C VAL A 113 -0.43 1.77 13.60
N THR A 114 -1.62 2.00 13.03
CA THR A 114 -1.85 1.79 11.59
C THR A 114 -1.00 2.74 10.75
N ALA A 115 -0.85 3.99 11.18
CA ALA A 115 0.00 4.98 10.49
C ALA A 115 1.50 4.60 10.57
N LEU A 116 1.96 4.10 11.72
CA LEU A 116 3.32 3.60 11.90
C LEU A 116 3.61 2.41 10.98
N ILE A 117 2.68 1.45 10.90
CA ILE A 117 2.82 0.30 10.01
C ILE A 117 2.85 0.75 8.55
N ALA A 118 2.04 1.72 8.17
CA ALA A 118 1.98 2.27 6.82
C ALA A 118 3.10 3.28 6.49
N ASP A 119 4.09 3.46 7.38
CA ASP A 119 5.20 4.39 7.16
C ASP A 119 6.04 3.96 5.92
N PRO A 120 6.48 4.91 5.07
CA PRO A 120 7.25 4.59 3.87
C PRO A 120 8.53 3.79 4.14
N VAL A 121 9.17 3.98 5.30
CA VAL A 121 10.36 3.22 5.71
C VAL A 121 10.02 1.75 5.90
N VAL A 122 8.87 1.45 6.50
CA VAL A 122 8.38 0.06 6.68
C VAL A 122 8.13 -0.58 5.32
N GLY A 123 7.46 0.12 4.41
CA GLY A 123 7.26 -0.37 3.04
C GLY A 123 8.59 -0.64 2.31
N GLN A 124 9.61 0.20 2.51
CA GLN A 124 10.94 -0.01 1.94
C GLN A 124 11.67 -1.22 2.55
N LEU A 125 11.59 -1.42 3.86
CA LEU A 125 12.17 -2.59 4.54
C LEU A 125 11.55 -3.89 4.03
N VAL A 126 10.23 -3.93 3.93
CA VAL A 126 9.50 -5.08 3.38
C VAL A 126 9.90 -5.33 1.92
N GLN A 127 10.00 -4.28 1.11
CA GLN A 127 10.40 -4.41 -0.29
C GLN A 127 11.84 -4.88 -0.47
N GLN A 128 12.74 -4.52 0.44
CA GLN A 128 14.13 -5.02 0.45
C GLN A 128 14.21 -6.49 0.85
N ALA A 129 13.30 -6.96 1.70
CA ALA A 129 13.23 -8.36 2.09
C ALA A 129 12.61 -9.26 1.00
N GLY A 130 11.71 -8.74 0.16
CA GLY A 130 11.30 -9.42 -1.06
C GLY A 130 10.02 -8.92 -1.71
N ASP A 131 9.91 -9.08 -3.03
CA ASP A 131 8.75 -8.64 -3.83
C ASP A 131 7.44 -9.32 -3.39
N GLN A 132 7.47 -10.62 -3.05
CA GLN A 132 6.26 -11.33 -2.59
C GLN A 132 5.75 -10.79 -1.25
N LEU A 133 6.67 -10.48 -0.34
CA LEU A 133 6.34 -9.91 0.97
C LEU A 133 5.80 -8.49 0.82
N ALA A 134 6.35 -7.70 -0.10
CA ALA A 134 5.86 -6.37 -0.45
C ALA A 134 4.42 -6.39 -0.98
N LEU A 135 4.08 -7.38 -1.81
CA LEU A 135 2.70 -7.55 -2.30
C LEU A 135 1.73 -7.91 -1.18
N GLU A 136 2.17 -8.73 -0.22
CA GLU A 136 1.35 -9.07 0.95
C GLU A 136 1.13 -7.85 1.84
N TYR A 137 2.20 -7.10 2.12
CA TYR A 137 2.13 -5.87 2.88
C TYR A 137 1.21 -4.83 2.22
N ASP A 138 1.33 -4.62 0.90
CA ASP A 138 0.48 -3.67 0.17
C ASP A 138 -1.00 -4.09 0.20
N ARG A 139 -1.30 -5.39 0.13
CA ARG A 139 -2.68 -5.89 0.28
C ARG A 139 -3.28 -5.55 1.65
N HIS A 140 -2.47 -5.52 2.71
CA HIS A 140 -2.95 -5.30 4.08
C HIS A 140 -2.91 -3.82 4.52
N PHE A 141 -1.93 -3.07 4.04
CA PHE A 141 -1.59 -1.73 4.53
C PHE A 141 -1.41 -0.69 3.44
N GLY A 142 -1.40 -1.11 2.16
CA GLY A 142 -1.36 -0.22 1.02
C GLY A 142 -2.47 0.81 1.09
N THR A 143 -2.10 2.07 0.91
CA THR A 143 -3.09 3.12 0.70
C THR A 143 -3.62 2.96 -0.71
N HIS A 144 -4.65 2.12 -0.88
CA HIS A 144 -5.62 2.41 -1.93
C HIS A 144 -6.11 3.83 -1.64
N ARG A 145 -5.57 4.82 -2.34
CA ARG A 145 -6.26 6.10 -2.54
C ARG A 145 -7.53 5.70 -3.31
N PRO A 146 -8.74 5.70 -2.71
CA PRO A 146 -9.90 5.88 -3.54
C PRO A 146 -9.67 7.24 -4.21
N GLU A 147 -9.46 7.23 -5.50
CA GLU A 147 -9.61 8.42 -6.32
C GLU A 147 -11.10 8.77 -6.23
N SER A 148 -11.46 9.49 -5.16
CA SER A 148 -12.77 10.12 -5.04
C SER A 148 -12.89 11.09 -6.22
N PRO A 149 -13.84 10.88 -7.14
CA PRO A 149 -14.15 11.90 -8.11
C PRO A 149 -14.80 13.06 -7.34
N ALA A 150 -14.05 14.14 -7.13
CA ALA A 150 -14.64 15.43 -6.85
C ALA A 150 -15.38 15.89 -8.12
N SER A 151 -16.62 15.44 -8.24
CA SER A 151 -17.68 16.09 -9.01
C SER A 151 -18.37 17.15 -8.12
N ASP A 152 -19.10 18.07 -8.75
CA ASP A 152 -19.79 19.27 -8.23
C ASP A 152 -18.85 20.46 -7.92
N ARG A 153 -18.92 21.63 -8.58
CA ARG A 153 -19.90 22.29 -9.46
C ARG A 153 -19.24 23.28 -10.40
#